data_AF-A0ABD2MP12-F1
#
_entry.id   AF-A0ABD2MP12-F1
#
_cell.length_a   1.000
_cell.length_b   1.000
_cell.length_c   1.000
_cell.angle_alpha   90.00
_cell.angle_beta   90.00
_cell.angle_gamma   90.00
#
_symmetry.space_group_name_H-M   'P 1'
#
loop_
_entity.id
_entity.type
_entity.pdbx_description
1 polymer ?
#
loop_
_entity_poly.entity_id
_entity_poly.type
_entity_poly.pdbx_seq_one_letter_code
_entity_poly.pdbx_strand_id
1 'polypeptide(L)'
;MKKLLGGQIGLEDFIFAHKKGRPKEVELQKTEDALGLTITDNGAGYAFIKRIKDGSVIHSIPHIQVGDHIEKLDGINMVGKRHFEVAKFLKDIPKGATFTIRLVEPLKTGFSSIAPKSNMRSSKKGYGNGKGTLRFKAGGKAEIQEQDDIMDAGVEKINGILESFLGINDSDLATQIWECAMDKTNSMEFAEAVDDSDLEAFGFSDDLIIELWGAITDARDGRLT
;
A
#
# COMPACT_ATOMS: atom_id res chain seq x y z
N MET A 1 6.05 18.34 -23.18
CA MET A 1 4.58 18.25 -22.98
C MET A 1 4.34 17.41 -21.72
N LYS A 2 3.64 17.91 -20.69
CA LYS A 2 3.57 17.25 -19.37
C LYS A 2 2.60 16.05 -19.25
N LYS A 3 1.80 15.77 -20.27
CA LYS A 3 0.75 14.71 -20.24
C LYS A 3 0.75 13.87 -21.53
N LEU A 4 1.92 13.74 -22.17
CA LEU A 4 2.08 12.83 -23.29
C LEU A 4 2.16 11.40 -22.74
N LEU A 5 1.68 10.42 -23.51
CA LEU A 5 1.84 9.00 -23.14
C LEU A 5 3.32 8.66 -23.08
N GLY A 6 3.78 8.12 -21.94
CA GLY A 6 5.17 7.74 -21.67
C GLY A 6 5.26 6.34 -21.08
N GLY A 7 4.70 5.36 -21.80
CA GLY A 7 4.82 3.94 -21.43
C GLY A 7 3.94 3.46 -20.29
N GLN A 8 3.14 4.35 -19.67
CA GLN A 8 2.30 4.01 -18.53
C GLN A 8 0.87 4.55 -18.68
N ILE A 9 -0.11 3.73 -18.28
CA ILE A 9 -1.51 4.11 -18.12
C ILE A 9 -1.97 3.70 -16.72
N GLY A 10 -2.21 4.68 -15.85
CA GLY A 10 -2.73 4.43 -14.50
C GLY A 10 -4.11 3.76 -14.54
N LEU A 11 -4.32 2.74 -13.71
CA LEU A 11 -5.59 2.03 -13.59
C LEU A 11 -6.46 2.68 -12.51
N GLU A 12 -7.77 2.46 -12.60
CA GLU A 12 -8.70 2.85 -11.54
C GLU A 12 -8.55 1.97 -10.29
N ASP A 13 -9.07 2.46 -9.17
CA ASP A 13 -9.03 1.71 -7.90
C ASP A 13 -9.86 0.42 -7.99
N PHE A 14 -9.31 -0.67 -7.45
CA PHE A 14 -10.05 -1.91 -7.28
C PHE A 14 -10.83 -1.90 -5.95
N ILE A 15 -12.14 -2.14 -6.03
CA ILE A 15 -13.01 -2.18 -4.86
C ILE A 15 -13.17 -3.61 -4.36
N PHE A 16 -12.63 -3.89 -3.17
CA PHE A 16 -12.85 -5.15 -2.47
C PHE A 16 -13.97 -5.00 -1.43
N ALA A 17 -15.12 -5.61 -1.69
CA ALA A 17 -16.27 -5.57 -0.78
C ALA A 17 -16.24 -6.72 0.23
N HIS A 18 -16.01 -6.39 1.51
CA HIS A 18 -16.08 -7.35 2.61
C HIS A 18 -17.54 -7.67 2.96
N LYS A 19 -17.92 -8.95 2.93
CA LYS A 19 -19.27 -9.43 3.27
C LYS A 19 -19.31 -9.96 4.70
N LYS A 20 -20.49 -9.87 5.33
CA LYS A 20 -20.74 -10.48 6.65
C LYS A 20 -20.46 -11.99 6.59
N GLY A 21 -19.65 -12.46 7.52
CA GLY A 21 -19.33 -13.87 7.73
C GLY A 21 -19.99 -14.40 9.00
N ARG A 22 -19.21 -15.14 9.80
CA ARG A 22 -19.73 -15.86 10.96
C ARG A 22 -20.04 -14.90 12.13
N PRO A 23 -21.24 -14.96 12.72
CA PRO A 23 -21.51 -14.30 13.98
C PRO A 23 -20.81 -15.04 15.13
N LYS A 24 -20.29 -14.28 16.09
CA LYS A 24 -19.68 -14.77 17.33
C LYS A 24 -20.13 -13.90 18.49
N GLU A 25 -20.22 -14.49 19.66
CA GLU A 25 -20.66 -13.82 20.88
C GLU A 25 -19.63 -14.13 21.96
N VAL A 26 -19.16 -13.07 22.63
CA VAL A 26 -18.07 -13.16 23.60
C VAL A 26 -18.49 -12.40 24.84
N GLU A 27 -18.41 -13.06 25.99
CA GLU A 27 -18.55 -12.41 27.29
C GLU A 27 -17.18 -11.88 27.74
N LEU A 28 -17.16 -10.64 28.21
CA LEU A 28 -15.95 -9.89 28.54
C LEU A 28 -16.11 -9.23 29.91
N GLN A 29 -15.05 -9.20 30.69
CA GLN A 29 -14.98 -8.37 31.88
C GLN A 29 -14.18 -7.10 31.60
N LYS A 30 -14.75 -5.93 31.93
CA LYS A 30 -14.05 -4.65 31.77
C LYS A 30 -13.06 -4.43 32.91
N THR A 31 -11.85 -4.97 32.80
CA THR A 31 -10.80 -4.85 33.84
C THR A 31 -10.14 -3.47 33.87
N GLU A 32 -10.09 -2.79 32.73
CA GLU A 32 -9.51 -1.44 32.57
C GLU A 32 -10.55 -0.43 32.08
N ASP A 33 -10.28 0.86 32.32
CA ASP A 33 -11.14 1.95 31.86
C ASP A 33 -11.22 2.03 30.32
N ALA A 34 -10.15 1.61 29.64
CA ALA A 34 -10.07 1.54 28.18
C ALA A 34 -9.90 0.08 27.71
N LEU A 35 -10.77 -0.36 26.80
CA LEU A 35 -10.70 -1.69 26.19
C LEU A 35 -9.58 -1.81 25.12
N GLY A 36 -9.00 -0.69 24.69
CA GLY A 36 -7.99 -0.67 23.62
C GLY A 36 -8.55 -0.82 22.20
N LEU A 37 -9.83 -0.52 21.99
CA LEU A 37 -10.49 -0.56 20.68
C LEU A 37 -10.49 0.80 19.99
N THR A 38 -10.20 0.82 18.69
CA THR A 38 -10.54 1.94 17.81
C THR A 38 -11.67 1.50 16.89
N ILE A 39 -12.80 2.22 16.94
CA ILE A 39 -14.02 1.89 16.20
C ILE A 39 -14.22 2.90 15.09
N THR A 40 -14.62 2.41 13.92
CA THR A 40 -15.04 3.22 12.77
C THR A 40 -16.37 2.68 12.25
N ASP A 41 -17.00 3.37 11.31
CA ASP A 41 -18.17 2.85 10.60
C ASP A 41 -18.02 2.98 9.09
N ASN A 42 -18.90 2.30 8.35
CA ASN A 42 -18.95 2.35 6.88
C ASN A 42 -19.85 3.48 6.34
N GLY A 43 -20.26 4.44 7.17
CA GLY A 43 -21.20 5.49 6.81
C GLY A 43 -22.65 5.03 6.61
N ALA A 44 -22.94 3.73 6.66
CA ALA A 44 -24.25 3.12 6.38
C ALA A 44 -24.78 2.29 7.57
N GLY A 45 -24.38 2.65 8.79
CA GLY A 45 -24.93 2.07 10.03
C GLY A 45 -24.24 0.78 10.51
N TYR A 46 -23.08 0.42 9.97
CA TYR A 46 -22.28 -0.70 10.47
C TYR A 46 -20.98 -0.20 11.09
N ALA A 47 -20.90 -0.24 12.42
CA ALA A 47 -19.68 0.04 13.15
C ALA A 47 -18.80 -1.22 13.26
N PHE A 48 -17.49 -1.08 13.13
CA PHE A 48 -16.54 -2.19 13.16
C PHE A 48 -15.20 -1.78 13.79
N ILE A 49 -14.43 -2.80 14.19
CA ILE A 49 -13.13 -2.61 14.84
C ILE A 49 -12.08 -2.27 13.77
N LYS A 50 -11.52 -1.05 13.82
CA LYS A 50 -10.46 -0.59 12.91
C LYS A 50 -9.06 -0.93 13.44
N ARG A 51 -8.86 -0.84 14.75
CA ARG A 51 -7.59 -1.17 15.42
C ARG A 51 -7.84 -1.76 16.79
N ILE A 52 -6.93 -2.62 17.22
CA ILE A 52 -6.82 -3.16 18.57
C ILE A 52 -5.44 -2.77 19.08
N LYS A 53 -5.36 -2.12 20.25
CA LYS A 53 -4.09 -1.70 20.85
C LYS A 53 -3.36 -2.93 21.39
N ASP A 54 -2.08 -3.08 21.06
CA ASP A 54 -1.24 -4.16 21.60
C ASP A 54 -1.17 -4.12 23.13
N GLY A 55 -1.25 -5.29 23.76
CA GLY A 55 -1.29 -5.42 25.22
C GLY A 55 -2.58 -4.97 25.90
N SER A 56 -3.63 -4.60 25.16
CA SER A 56 -4.94 -4.27 25.74
C SER A 56 -5.74 -5.50 26.15
N VAL A 57 -6.79 -5.29 26.95
CA VAL A 57 -7.75 -6.32 27.37
C VAL A 57 -8.32 -7.11 26.19
N ILE A 58 -8.55 -6.45 25.05
CA ILE A 58 -9.07 -7.12 23.85
C ILE A 58 -7.98 -7.83 23.05
N HIS A 59 -6.74 -7.33 23.09
CA HIS A 59 -5.62 -7.95 22.36
C HIS A 59 -5.34 -9.39 22.83
N SER A 60 -5.56 -9.70 24.11
CA SER A 60 -5.39 -11.05 24.65
C SER A 60 -6.50 -12.02 24.24
N ILE A 61 -7.55 -11.56 23.54
CA ILE A 61 -8.72 -12.35 23.20
C ILE A 61 -8.69 -12.71 21.70
N PRO A 62 -8.26 -13.93 21.33
CA PRO A 62 -7.98 -14.28 19.93
C PRO A 62 -9.23 -14.27 19.02
N HIS A 63 -10.42 -14.34 19.62
CA HIS A 63 -11.68 -14.36 18.91
C HIS A 63 -12.14 -12.96 18.46
N ILE A 64 -11.58 -11.87 18.98
CA ILE A 64 -11.93 -10.50 18.60
C ILE A 64 -10.84 -9.95 17.69
N GLN A 65 -11.21 -9.52 16.49
CA GLN A 65 -10.26 -9.19 15.43
C GLN A 65 -10.60 -7.88 14.73
N VAL A 66 -9.58 -7.28 14.11
CA VAL A 66 -9.77 -6.13 13.23
C VAL A 66 -10.68 -6.52 12.07
N GLY A 67 -11.64 -5.66 11.74
CA GLY A 67 -12.66 -5.88 10.74
C GLY A 67 -13.99 -6.42 11.28
N ASP A 68 -14.02 -6.90 12.53
CA ASP A 68 -15.26 -7.39 13.14
C ASP A 68 -16.31 -6.28 13.27
N HIS A 69 -17.50 -6.52 12.73
CA HIS A 69 -18.66 -5.66 12.91
C HIS A 69 -19.28 -5.87 14.28
N ILE A 70 -19.50 -4.79 15.03
CA ILE A 70 -20.16 -4.81 16.33
C ILE A 70 -21.67 -4.78 16.11
N GLU A 71 -22.32 -5.93 16.23
CA GLU A 71 -23.76 -6.09 15.96
C GLU A 71 -24.60 -5.80 17.21
N LYS A 72 -24.17 -6.27 18.39
CA LYS A 72 -24.86 -6.02 19.67
C LYS A 72 -23.91 -5.85 20.85
N LEU A 73 -24.36 -5.09 21.85
CA LEU A 73 -23.75 -4.97 23.18
C LEU A 73 -24.84 -5.22 24.22
N ASP A 74 -24.68 -6.22 25.08
CA ASP A 74 -25.67 -6.63 26.10
C ASP A 74 -27.09 -6.78 25.54
N GLY A 75 -27.21 -7.37 24.35
CA GLY A 75 -28.47 -7.54 23.63
C GLY A 75 -28.99 -6.27 22.92
N ILE A 76 -28.45 -5.09 23.19
CA ILE A 76 -28.81 -3.83 22.53
C ILE A 76 -28.24 -3.83 21.11
N ASN A 77 -29.11 -3.60 20.12
CA ASN A 77 -28.72 -3.57 18.72
C ASN A 77 -27.88 -2.31 18.40
N MET A 78 -26.69 -2.53 17.85
CA MET A 78 -25.77 -1.47 17.42
C MET A 78 -25.89 -1.15 15.93
N VAL A 79 -26.63 -1.94 15.15
CA VAL A 79 -26.90 -1.66 13.73
C VAL A 79 -27.70 -0.36 13.60
N GLY A 80 -27.25 0.50 12.68
CA GLY A 80 -27.79 1.84 12.45
C GLY A 80 -27.13 2.92 13.29
N LYS A 81 -26.32 2.57 14.29
CA LYS A 81 -25.57 3.53 15.11
C LYS A 81 -24.26 3.93 14.45
N ARG A 82 -23.84 5.17 14.70
CA ARG A 82 -22.53 5.68 14.28
C ARG A 82 -21.43 5.17 15.20
N HIS A 83 -20.20 5.13 14.71
CA HIS A 83 -19.04 4.63 15.44
C HIS A 83 -18.85 5.32 16.81
N PHE A 84 -19.17 6.61 16.93
CA PHE A 84 -19.04 7.36 18.18
C PHE A 84 -20.11 6.97 19.21
N GLU A 85 -21.31 6.59 18.78
CA GLU A 85 -22.35 6.08 19.68
C GLU A 85 -21.94 4.72 20.24
N VAL A 86 -21.49 3.81 19.37
CA VAL A 86 -21.00 2.49 19.78
C VAL A 86 -19.79 2.61 20.73
N ALA A 87 -18.88 3.54 20.45
CA ALA A 87 -17.76 3.86 21.34
C ALA A 87 -18.24 4.38 22.70
N LYS A 88 -19.32 5.20 22.73
CA LYS A 88 -19.93 5.67 23.97
C LYS A 88 -20.53 4.52 24.78
N PHE A 89 -21.27 3.60 24.16
CA PHE A 89 -21.80 2.41 24.84
C PHE A 89 -20.68 1.62 25.53
N LEU A 90 -19.57 1.36 24.83
CA LEU A 90 -18.42 0.64 25.40
C LEU A 90 -17.70 1.42 26.51
N LYS A 91 -17.65 2.75 26.39
CA LYS A 91 -17.08 3.63 27.40
C LYS A 91 -17.93 3.63 28.68
N ASP A 92 -19.25 3.66 28.55
CA ASP A 92 -20.21 3.78 29.65
C ASP A 92 -20.38 2.47 30.45
N ILE A 93 -19.90 1.33 29.94
CA ILE A 93 -19.83 0.08 30.71
C ILE A 93 -18.97 0.30 31.98
N PRO A 94 -19.48 0.00 33.18
CA PRO A 94 -18.71 0.17 34.41
C PRO A 94 -17.47 -0.72 34.46
N LYS A 95 -16.37 -0.21 35.02
CA LYS A 95 -15.18 -1.02 35.32
C LYS A 95 -15.54 -2.11 36.32
N GLY A 96 -15.08 -3.33 36.06
CA GLY A 96 -15.38 -4.54 36.83
C GLY A 96 -16.64 -5.28 36.38
N ALA A 97 -17.53 -4.65 35.60
CA ALA A 97 -18.72 -5.30 35.06
C ALA A 97 -18.36 -6.30 33.94
N THR A 98 -19.18 -7.35 33.83
CA THR A 98 -19.20 -8.22 32.66
C THR A 98 -20.21 -7.71 31.64
N PHE A 99 -19.88 -7.84 30.37
CA PHE A 99 -20.74 -7.48 29.25
C PHE A 99 -20.57 -8.48 28.11
N THR A 100 -21.61 -8.66 27.32
CA THR A 100 -21.61 -9.53 26.15
C THR A 100 -21.53 -8.69 24.88
N ILE A 101 -20.58 -9.02 24.00
CA ILE A 101 -20.45 -8.42 22.69
C ILE A 101 -20.74 -9.45 21.60
N ARG A 102 -21.67 -9.12 20.70
CA ARG A 102 -21.95 -9.89 19.50
C ARG A 102 -21.26 -9.24 18.31
N LEU A 103 -20.33 -9.98 17.71
CA LEU A 103 -19.51 -9.57 16.59
C LEU A 103 -19.87 -10.39 15.35
N VAL A 104 -19.70 -9.80 14.17
CA VAL A 104 -19.78 -10.51 12.89
C VAL A 104 -18.47 -10.33 12.16
N GLU A 105 -17.72 -11.42 11.99
CA GLU A 105 -16.45 -11.37 11.27
C GLU A 105 -16.70 -11.20 9.77
N PRO A 106 -15.86 -10.46 9.03
CA PRO A 106 -15.94 -10.44 7.57
C PRO A 106 -15.50 -11.78 7.01
N LEU A 107 -16.12 -12.23 5.91
CA LEU A 107 -15.66 -13.42 5.19
C LEU A 107 -14.22 -13.21 4.72
N LYS A 108 -13.31 -14.06 5.20
CA LYS A 108 -11.88 -14.04 4.84
C LYS A 108 -11.57 -14.90 3.62
N THR A 109 -12.49 -15.78 3.24
CA THR A 109 -12.34 -16.71 2.12
C THR A 109 -12.55 -15.98 0.79
N GLY A 110 -11.48 -15.85 0.01
CA GLY A 110 -11.57 -15.46 -1.41
C GLY A 110 -10.28 -14.96 -2.08
N PHE A 111 -9.34 -14.37 -1.33
CA PHE A 111 -8.20 -13.67 -1.95
C PHE A 111 -6.88 -14.44 -2.02
N SER A 112 -6.74 -15.58 -1.33
CA SER A 112 -5.52 -16.41 -1.44
C SER A 112 -5.29 -16.95 -2.86
N SER A 113 -6.31 -16.92 -3.72
CA SER A 113 -6.24 -17.34 -5.12
C SER A 113 -6.37 -16.20 -6.14
N ILE A 114 -6.73 -14.97 -5.71
CA ILE A 114 -7.04 -13.84 -6.61
C ILE A 114 -6.09 -12.65 -6.40
N ALA A 115 -5.47 -12.52 -5.22
CA ALA A 115 -4.39 -11.56 -5.06
C ALA A 115 -3.20 -11.98 -5.93
N PRO A 116 -2.60 -11.07 -6.73
CA PRO A 116 -1.32 -11.34 -7.34
C PRO A 116 -0.37 -11.73 -6.21
N LYS A 117 0.25 -12.90 -6.32
CA LYS A 117 1.19 -13.41 -5.34
C LYS A 117 2.38 -12.46 -5.30
N SER A 118 2.33 -11.41 -4.48
CA SER A 118 3.53 -10.66 -4.16
C SER A 118 4.46 -11.62 -3.41
N ASN A 119 5.63 -11.85 -3.97
CA ASN A 119 6.63 -12.71 -3.36
C ASN A 119 6.90 -12.19 -1.95
N MET A 120 6.65 -13.06 -0.97
CA MET A 120 6.74 -12.80 0.47
C MET A 120 8.20 -12.66 0.97
N ARG A 121 9.09 -12.14 0.12
CA ARG A 121 10.50 -11.86 0.40
C ARG A 121 10.88 -10.53 -0.24
N SER A 122 10.38 -9.45 0.33
CA SER A 122 10.99 -8.14 0.15
C SER A 122 10.81 -7.31 1.41
N SER A 123 11.94 -6.93 1.99
CA SER A 123 12.04 -6.08 3.16
C SER A 123 11.27 -4.78 2.98
N LYS A 124 10.38 -4.47 3.94
CA LYS A 124 10.06 -3.12 4.45
C LYS A 124 10.20 -1.94 3.44
N LYS A 125 9.67 -2.06 2.22
CA LYS A 125 9.43 -0.91 1.33
C LYS A 125 8.04 -0.37 1.64
N GLY A 126 7.90 0.96 1.63
CA GLY A 126 6.64 1.65 1.94
C GLY A 126 5.49 1.02 1.18
N TYR A 127 4.40 0.69 1.88
CA TYR A 127 3.17 0.24 1.23
C TYR A 127 2.66 1.43 0.40
N GLY A 128 2.81 1.37 -0.92
CA GLY A 128 2.09 2.24 -1.83
C GLY A 128 0.58 2.02 -1.72
N ASN A 129 -0.21 2.80 -2.45
CA ASN A 129 -1.69 2.69 -2.40
C ASN A 129 -2.24 1.40 -3.02
N GLY A 130 -1.39 0.50 -3.54
CA GLY A 130 -1.79 -0.72 -4.25
C GLY A 130 -2.49 -0.43 -5.58
N LYS A 131 -2.40 0.80 -6.08
CA LYS A 131 -2.97 1.22 -7.36
C LYS A 131 -2.16 0.59 -8.50
N GLY A 132 -2.85 -0.03 -9.43
CA GLY A 132 -2.23 -0.64 -10.59
C GLY A 132 -1.92 0.38 -11.68
N THR A 133 -0.92 0.07 -12.51
CA THR A 133 -0.56 0.79 -13.73
C THR A 133 -0.30 -0.24 -14.83
N LEU A 134 -0.86 -0.02 -16.02
CA LEU A 134 -0.51 -0.77 -17.22
C LEU A 134 0.78 -0.19 -17.80
N ARG A 135 1.85 -0.97 -17.83
CA ARG A 135 3.17 -0.58 -18.35
C ARG A 135 3.42 -1.26 -19.70
N PHE A 136 3.80 -0.46 -20.69
CA PHE A 136 4.30 -0.94 -21.99
C PHE A 136 5.81 -1.09 -21.92
N LYS A 137 6.32 -2.23 -22.36
CA LYS A 137 7.76 -2.52 -22.44
C LYS A 137 8.24 -2.41 -23.88
N ALA A 138 9.51 -2.07 -24.07
CA ALA A 138 10.15 -1.91 -25.38
C ALA A 138 9.99 -3.14 -26.30
N GLY A 139 9.87 -4.35 -25.74
CA GLY A 139 9.61 -5.60 -26.47
C GLY A 139 8.15 -5.85 -26.90
N GLY A 140 7.28 -4.83 -26.87
CA GLY A 140 5.86 -4.93 -27.27
C GLY A 140 4.95 -5.66 -26.29
N LYS A 141 5.47 -6.04 -25.11
CA LYS A 141 4.70 -6.65 -24.03
C LYS A 141 4.10 -5.55 -23.14
N ALA A 142 2.89 -5.79 -22.63
CA ALA A 142 2.25 -4.93 -21.66
C ALA A 142 1.90 -5.72 -20.39
N GLU A 143 2.19 -5.16 -19.22
CA GLU A 143 2.00 -5.81 -17.93
C GLU A 143 1.36 -4.86 -16.91
N ILE A 144 0.56 -5.41 -16.00
CA ILE A 144 0.01 -4.64 -14.87
C ILE A 144 1.02 -4.70 -13.72
N GLN A 145 1.45 -3.53 -13.24
CA GLN A 145 2.38 -3.38 -12.12
C GLN A 145 1.78 -2.44 -11.07
N GLU A 146 2.28 -2.48 -9.83
CA GLU A 146 1.94 -1.46 -8.84
C GLU A 146 2.60 -0.13 -9.24
N GLN A 147 1.88 0.97 -9.04
CA GLN A 147 2.45 2.31 -9.22
C GLN A 147 3.57 2.52 -8.19
N ASP A 148 4.74 2.96 -8.67
CA ASP A 148 5.91 3.23 -7.85
C ASP A 148 6.25 4.73 -7.93
N ASP A 149 5.80 5.48 -6.91
CA ASP A 149 6.01 6.93 -6.83
C ASP A 149 7.51 7.31 -6.81
N ILE A 150 8.38 6.43 -6.30
CA ILE A 150 9.83 6.64 -6.26
C ILE A 150 10.39 6.54 -7.69
N MET A 151 9.94 5.52 -8.42
CA MET A 151 10.31 5.33 -9.81
C MET A 151 9.81 6.51 -10.66
N ASP A 152 8.57 6.96 -10.47
CA ASP A 152 8.00 8.09 -11.22
C ASP A 152 8.82 9.38 -11.01
N ALA A 153 9.21 9.68 -9.77
CA ALA A 153 10.07 10.83 -9.47
C ALA A 153 11.49 10.68 -10.06
N GLY A 154 12.04 9.46 -10.01
CA GLY A 154 13.35 9.15 -10.62
C GLY A 154 13.34 9.32 -12.14
N VAL A 155 12.29 8.81 -12.81
CA VAL A 155 12.09 8.94 -14.26
C VAL A 155 11.96 10.41 -14.68
N GLU A 156 11.29 11.24 -13.87
CA GLU A 156 11.22 12.68 -14.14
C GLU A 156 12.62 13.35 -14.07
N LYS A 157 13.44 12.99 -13.09
CA LYS A 157 14.82 13.51 -12.98
C LYS A 157 15.73 13.01 -14.09
N ILE A 158 15.66 11.73 -14.44
CA ILE A 158 16.38 11.17 -15.59
C ILE A 158 16.02 11.95 -16.86
N ASN A 159 14.73 12.22 -17.10
CA ASN A 159 14.32 13.03 -18.26
C ASN A 159 14.90 14.45 -18.23
N GLY A 160 14.98 15.09 -17.06
CA GLY A 160 15.63 16.39 -16.94
C GLY A 160 17.11 16.36 -17.32
N ILE A 161 17.82 15.28 -16.98
CA ILE A 161 19.21 15.06 -17.38
C ILE A 161 19.31 14.80 -18.88
N LEU A 162 18.49 13.90 -19.43
CA LEU A 162 18.47 13.62 -20.88
C LEU A 162 18.16 14.88 -21.70
N GLU A 163 17.26 15.74 -21.23
CA GLU A 163 16.93 17.00 -21.88
C GLU A 163 18.12 17.97 -21.85
N SER A 164 18.85 18.04 -20.73
CA SER A 164 20.02 18.90 -20.58
C SER A 164 21.22 18.44 -21.41
N PHE A 165 21.47 17.13 -21.50
CA PHE A 165 22.67 16.57 -22.14
C PHE A 165 22.47 16.20 -23.61
N LEU A 166 21.28 15.70 -23.96
CA LEU A 166 20.98 15.16 -25.29
C LEU A 166 19.87 15.93 -26.01
N GLY A 167 19.18 16.87 -25.33
CA GLY A 167 18.08 17.64 -25.91
C GLY A 167 16.82 16.81 -26.18
N ILE A 168 16.70 15.63 -25.56
CA ILE A 168 15.57 14.72 -25.75
C ILE A 168 14.79 14.55 -24.45
N ASN A 169 13.48 14.32 -24.58
CA ASN A 169 12.59 14.01 -23.47
C ASN A 169 11.79 12.77 -23.87
N ASP A 170 12.13 11.63 -23.26
CA ASP A 170 11.60 10.31 -23.61
C ASP A 170 11.42 9.50 -22.32
N SER A 171 10.17 9.41 -21.88
CA SER A 171 9.81 8.69 -20.65
C SER A 171 10.02 7.18 -20.75
N ASP A 172 9.96 6.60 -21.95
CA ASP A 172 10.20 5.18 -22.15
C ASP A 172 11.69 4.86 -22.03
N LEU A 173 12.54 5.70 -22.61
CA LEU A 173 13.99 5.63 -22.44
C LEU A 173 14.39 5.85 -20.98
N ALA A 174 13.86 6.90 -20.33
CA ALA A 174 14.15 7.19 -18.93
C ALA A 174 13.73 6.05 -17.99
N THR A 175 12.61 5.37 -18.30
CA THR A 175 12.16 4.18 -17.58
C THR A 175 13.14 3.02 -17.77
N GLN A 176 13.64 2.77 -18.98
CA GLN A 176 14.63 1.72 -19.24
C GLN A 176 15.94 1.96 -18.48
N ILE A 177 16.41 3.22 -18.45
CA ILE A 177 17.57 3.63 -17.67
C ILE A 177 17.37 3.35 -16.18
N TRP A 178 16.19 3.68 -15.63
CA TRP A 178 15.85 3.35 -14.25
C TRP A 178 15.87 1.84 -13.98
N GLU A 179 15.28 1.06 -14.88
CA GLU A 179 15.18 -0.40 -14.77
C GLU A 179 16.57 -1.08 -14.80
N CYS A 180 17.48 -0.63 -15.68
CA CYS A 180 18.86 -1.13 -15.73
C CYS A 180 19.61 -0.93 -14.40
N ALA A 181 19.25 0.12 -13.66
CA ALA A 181 19.89 0.41 -12.38
C ALA A 181 19.33 -0.38 -11.20
N MET A 182 18.12 -0.96 -11.27
CA MET A 182 17.33 -1.41 -10.10
C MET A 182 18.10 -2.31 -9.12
N ASP A 183 18.91 -3.22 -9.65
CA ASP A 183 19.66 -4.21 -8.85
C ASP A 183 21.15 -3.83 -8.67
N LYS A 184 21.53 -2.60 -9.06
CA LYS A 184 22.91 -2.11 -9.01
C LYS A 184 23.16 -1.33 -7.74
N THR A 185 24.40 -1.40 -7.24
CA THR A 185 24.82 -0.79 -5.97
C THR A 185 25.77 0.38 -6.14
N ASN A 186 26.37 0.54 -7.32
CA ASN A 186 27.34 1.58 -7.62
C ASN A 186 27.29 1.99 -9.10
N SER A 187 27.93 3.11 -9.43
CA SER A 187 27.94 3.68 -10.78
C SER A 187 28.65 2.80 -11.81
N MET A 188 29.64 2.00 -11.40
CA MET A 188 30.37 1.10 -12.30
C MET A 188 29.49 -0.07 -12.74
N GLU A 189 28.81 -0.72 -11.80
CA GLU A 189 27.83 -1.77 -12.09
C GLU A 189 26.66 -1.26 -12.93
N PHE A 190 26.30 0.01 -12.76
CA PHE A 190 25.29 0.66 -13.59
C PHE A 190 25.80 0.93 -15.01
N ALA A 191 27.03 1.44 -15.15
CA ALA A 191 27.66 1.66 -16.46
C ALA A 191 27.74 0.35 -17.26
N GLU A 192 28.25 -0.72 -16.63
CA GLU A 192 28.32 -2.06 -17.24
C GLU A 192 26.92 -2.56 -17.66
N ALA A 193 25.89 -2.31 -16.84
CA ALA A 193 24.52 -2.70 -17.18
C ALA A 193 23.91 -1.90 -18.34
N VAL A 194 24.34 -0.66 -18.54
CA VAL A 194 23.95 0.17 -19.69
C VAL A 194 24.63 -0.35 -20.95
N ASP A 195 25.93 -0.63 -20.87
CA ASP A 195 26.72 -1.16 -21.99
C ASP A 195 26.28 -2.57 -22.42
N ASP A 196 25.83 -3.41 -21.47
CA ASP A 196 25.28 -4.75 -21.75
C ASP A 196 23.83 -4.72 -22.29
N SER A 197 23.26 -3.54 -22.55
CA SER A 197 21.87 -3.37 -22.96
C SER A 197 21.73 -2.63 -24.29
N ASP A 198 20.51 -2.55 -24.82
CA ASP A 198 20.21 -1.76 -26.02
C ASP A 198 20.53 -0.24 -25.84
N LEU A 199 20.79 0.19 -24.60
CA LEU A 199 21.22 1.56 -24.29
C LEU A 199 22.66 1.87 -24.72
N GLU A 200 23.51 0.85 -24.96
CA GLU A 200 24.88 1.02 -25.48
C GLU A 200 24.90 1.87 -26.76
N ALA A 201 23.87 1.73 -27.60
CA ALA A 201 23.72 2.46 -28.85
C ALA A 201 23.66 3.99 -28.68
N PHE A 202 23.31 4.48 -27.48
CA PHE A 202 23.30 5.90 -27.18
C PHE A 202 24.68 6.46 -26.84
N GLY A 203 25.65 5.59 -26.49
CA GLY A 203 27.03 5.99 -26.20
C GLY A 203 27.12 7.05 -25.10
N PHE A 204 26.45 6.84 -23.97
CA PHE A 204 26.47 7.78 -22.84
C PHE A 204 27.91 7.98 -22.34
N SER A 205 28.28 9.23 -22.08
CA SER A 205 29.59 9.55 -21.49
C SER A 205 29.64 9.18 -20.01
N ASP A 206 30.84 8.96 -19.48
CA ASP A 206 31.07 8.68 -18.06
C ASP A 206 30.42 9.75 -17.15
N ASP A 207 30.53 11.03 -17.52
CA ASP A 207 29.91 12.14 -16.80
C ASP A 207 28.38 12.01 -16.75
N LEU A 208 27.75 11.63 -17.87
CA LEU A 208 26.31 11.43 -17.95
C LEU A 208 25.87 10.21 -17.13
N ILE A 209 26.63 9.12 -17.15
CA ILE A 209 26.37 7.93 -16.33
C ILE A 209 26.41 8.27 -14.84
N ILE A 210 27.37 9.10 -14.41
CA ILE A 210 27.46 9.55 -13.01
C ILE A 210 26.25 10.40 -12.60
N GLU A 211 25.84 11.35 -13.44
CA GLU A 211 24.65 12.19 -13.18
C GLU A 211 23.36 11.36 -13.12
N LEU A 212 23.18 10.42 -14.06
CA LEU A 212 22.04 9.49 -14.09
C LEU A 212 22.02 8.61 -12.83
N TRP A 213 23.17 8.05 -12.45
CA TRP A 213 23.30 7.27 -11.23
C TRP A 213 22.98 8.11 -9.98
N GLY A 214 23.46 9.35 -9.92
CA GLY A 214 23.16 10.31 -8.87
C GLY A 214 21.65 10.51 -8.71
N ALA A 215 20.94 10.85 -9.79
CA ALA A 215 19.49 11.01 -9.79
C ALA A 215 18.74 9.76 -9.32
N ILE A 216 19.20 8.57 -9.73
CA ILE A 216 18.59 7.29 -9.34
C ILE A 216 18.79 7.02 -7.84
N THR A 217 20.00 7.24 -7.32
CA THR A 217 20.27 7.05 -5.88
C THR A 217 19.54 8.06 -5.01
N ASP A 218 19.47 9.32 -5.43
CA ASP A 218 18.72 10.35 -4.71
C ASP A 218 17.22 10.05 -4.72
N ALA A 219 16.66 9.51 -5.80
CA ALA A 219 15.28 9.02 -5.83
C ALA A 219 15.06 7.90 -4.82
N ARG A 220 15.91 6.86 -4.84
CA ARG A 220 15.81 5.70 -3.93
C ARG A 220 15.88 6.07 -2.47
N ASP A 221 16.72 7.06 -2.16
CA ASP A 221 16.93 7.54 -0.80
C ASP A 221 15.90 8.62 -0.39
N GLY A 222 14.94 8.96 -1.27
CA GLY A 222 13.90 9.94 -1.00
C GLY A 222 14.43 11.38 -0.86
N ARG A 223 15.56 11.69 -1.50
CA ARG A 223 16.22 13.00 -1.48
C ARG A 223 15.77 13.93 -2.61
N LEU A 224 14.93 13.45 -3.53
CA LEU A 224 14.31 14.28 -4.55
C LEU A 224 13.23 15.15 -3.90
N THR A 225 13.61 16.36 -3.52
CA THR A 225 12.68 17.44 -3.12
C THR A 225 12.11 18.15 -4.33
#